data_AF-A0A2N2WT44-F1
#
_entry.id   AF-A0A2N2WT44-F1
#
_cell.length_a   1.000
_cell.length_b   1.000
_cell.length_c   1.000
_cell.angle_alpha   90.00
_cell.angle_beta   90.00
_cell.angle_gamma   90.00
#
_symmetry.space_group_name_H-M   'P 1'
#
loop_
_entity.id
_entity.type
_entity.pdbx_description
1 polymer ?
#
loop_
_entity_poly.entity_id
_entity_poly.type
_entity_poly.pdbx_seq_one_letter_code
_entity_poly.pdbx_strand_id
1 'polypeptide(L)'
;MDLEGIFAIVSPFITAISIILIVFIVKLKRDKSRNEVILKALEHGVELSPELLKTDTEQKKRDPLTSALVTIGVGIGLFISLYLFFDQLKFAAFGLIPLFIGLGQLAGYLINKNKGETNK
;
A
#
# COMPACT_ATOMS: atom_id res chain seq x y z
N MET A 1 -8.78 24.12 -26.64
CA MET A 1 -8.67 23.71 -25.23
C MET A 1 -7.35 24.26 -24.75
N ASP A 2 -7.39 25.33 -23.98
CA ASP A 2 -6.20 26.05 -23.55
C ASP A 2 -5.38 25.20 -22.58
N LEU A 3 -4.07 25.46 -22.51
CA LEU A 3 -3.14 24.72 -21.65
C LEU A 3 -3.61 24.69 -20.18
N GLU A 4 -4.28 25.75 -19.73
CA GLU A 4 -4.89 25.87 -18.41
C GLU A 4 -5.99 24.82 -18.17
N GLY A 5 -6.82 24.55 -19.17
CA GLY A 5 -7.85 23.53 -19.11
C GLY A 5 -7.27 22.13 -19.02
N ILE A 6 -6.17 21.85 -19.73
CA ILE A 6 -5.46 20.56 -19.64
C ILE A 6 -4.84 20.39 -18.25
N PHE A 7 -4.26 21.45 -17.69
CA PHE A 7 -3.62 21.39 -16.38
C PHE A 7 -4.62 21.16 -15.24
N ALA A 8 -5.78 21.82 -15.29
CA ALA A 8 -6.87 21.61 -14.34
C ALA A 8 -7.35 20.14 -14.32
N ILE A 9 -7.32 19.49 -15.48
CA ILE A 9 -7.71 18.10 -15.67
C ILE A 9 -6.65 17.12 -15.17
N VAL A 10 -5.39 17.39 -15.46
CA VAL A 10 -4.28 16.45 -15.20
C VAL A 10 -3.76 16.55 -13.75
N SER A 11 -3.84 17.73 -13.14
CA SER A 11 -3.45 18.02 -11.74
C SER A 11 -3.92 16.98 -10.69
N PRO A 12 -5.22 16.61 -10.63
CA PRO A 12 -5.68 15.64 -9.64
C PRO A 12 -5.09 14.24 -9.85
N PHE A 13 -4.87 13.81 -11.10
CA PHE A 13 -4.23 12.53 -11.40
C PHE A 13 -2.78 12.51 -10.95
N ILE A 14 -2.03 13.58 -11.22
CA ILE A 14 -0.64 13.71 -10.75
C ILE A 14 -0.59 13.66 -9.22
N THR A 15 -1.53 14.29 -8.54
CA THR A 15 -1.59 14.30 -7.07
C THR A 15 -1.87 12.90 -6.51
N ALA A 16 -2.87 12.20 -7.04
CA ALA A 16 -3.20 10.84 -6.61
C ALA A 16 -2.05 9.85 -6.88
N ILE A 17 -1.42 9.94 -8.06
CA ILE A 17 -0.25 9.14 -8.42
C ILE A 17 0.92 9.47 -7.50
N SER A 18 1.15 10.74 -7.20
CA SER A 18 2.24 11.19 -6.31
C SER A 18 2.08 10.63 -4.91
N ILE A 19 0.87 10.58 -4.34
CA ILE A 19 0.62 10.00 -3.01
C ILE A 19 0.99 8.51 -3.00
N ILE A 20 0.54 7.75 -4.01
CA ILE A 20 0.88 6.32 -4.14
C ILE A 20 2.39 6.14 -4.29
N LEU A 21 3.02 6.99 -5.10
CA LEU A 21 4.45 6.96 -5.39
C LEU A 21 5.29 7.31 -4.16
N ILE A 22 4.87 8.27 -3.34
CA ILE A 22 5.52 8.61 -2.05
C ILE A 22 5.45 7.43 -1.10
N VAL A 23 4.27 6.82 -0.92
CA VAL A 23 4.11 5.62 -0.07
C VAL A 23 4.99 4.48 -0.57
N PHE A 24 5.08 4.30 -1.89
CA PHE A 24 5.94 3.30 -2.52
C PHE A 24 7.42 3.60 -2.32
N ILE A 25 7.88 4.84 -2.51
CA ILE A 25 9.27 5.25 -2.34
C ILE A 25 9.71 5.12 -0.88
N VAL A 26 8.90 5.56 0.08
CA VAL A 26 9.21 5.41 1.52
C VAL A 26 9.33 3.92 1.88
N LYS A 27 8.50 3.07 1.27
CA LYS A 27 8.59 1.62 1.42
C LYS A 27 9.86 1.05 0.77
N LEU A 28 10.20 1.48 -0.44
CA LEU A 28 11.39 1.05 -1.19
C LEU A 28 12.69 1.44 -0.47
N LYS A 29 12.74 2.67 0.08
CA LYS A 29 13.85 3.13 0.93
C LYS A 29 13.97 2.31 2.23
N ARG A 30 12.85 1.89 2.81
CA ARG A 30 12.82 1.05 4.02
C ARG A 30 13.41 -0.34 3.80
N ASP A 31 13.36 -0.88 2.59
CA ASP A 31 13.93 -2.20 2.29
C ASP A 31 15.44 -2.11 1.98
N LYS A 32 15.92 -1.03 1.34
CA LYS A 32 17.36 -0.81 1.09
C LYS A 32 18.19 -0.63 2.37
N SER A 33 17.65 0.07 3.36
CA SER A 33 18.38 0.31 4.63
C SER A 33 18.62 -0.98 5.43
N ARG A 34 17.85 -2.06 5.21
CA ARG A 34 18.08 -3.34 5.92
C ARG A 34 19.14 -4.18 5.23
N ASN A 35 19.19 -4.16 3.89
CA ASN A 35 20.22 -4.87 3.13
C ASN A 35 21.63 -4.30 3.36
N GLU A 36 21.78 -2.97 3.51
CA GLU A 36 23.09 -2.37 3.84
C GLU A 36 23.59 -2.78 5.23
N VAL A 37 22.69 -2.96 6.20
CA VAL A 37 23.05 -3.45 7.55
C VAL A 37 23.50 -4.91 7.50
N ILE A 38 22.86 -5.72 6.66
CA ILE A 38 23.24 -7.13 6.44
C ILE A 38 24.58 -7.23 5.70
N LEU A 39 24.81 -6.41 4.67
CA LEU A 39 26.08 -6.33 3.94
C LEU A 39 27.24 -5.90 4.85
N LYS A 40 27.05 -4.87 5.68
CA LYS A 40 28.06 -4.45 6.67
C LYS A 40 28.35 -5.52 7.72
N ALA A 41 27.36 -6.31 8.11
CA ALA A 41 27.54 -7.43 9.05
C ALA A 41 28.30 -8.61 8.40
N LEU A 42 28.09 -8.85 7.10
CA LEU A 42 28.81 -9.87 6.32
C LEU A 42 30.29 -9.50 6.08
N GLU A 43 30.58 -8.22 5.80
CA GLU A 43 31.96 -7.73 5.61
C GLU A 43 32.83 -7.84 6.88
N HIS A 44 32.22 -7.92 8.06
CA HIS A 44 32.93 -8.04 9.33
C HIS A 44 33.18 -9.51 9.76
N GLY A 45 32.91 -10.49 8.90
CA GLY A 45 33.27 -11.89 9.15
C GLY A 45 32.48 -12.55 10.30
N VAL A 46 31.33 -11.99 10.68
CA VAL A 46 30.44 -12.57 11.68
C VAL A 46 29.72 -13.75 11.04
N GLU A 47 29.96 -14.96 11.53
CA GLU A 47 29.23 -16.16 11.12
C GLU A 47 27.72 -15.90 11.26
N LEU A 48 27.00 -16.08 10.16
CA LEU A 48 25.56 -15.85 10.06
C LEU A 48 24.83 -16.68 11.11
N SER A 49 24.55 -16.05 12.27
CA SER A 49 23.75 -16.66 13.32
C SER A 49 22.43 -17.14 12.70
N PRO A 50 21.97 -18.37 12.99
CA PRO A 50 20.76 -18.97 12.41
C PRO A 50 19.45 -18.18 12.67
N GLU A 51 19.51 -17.05 13.36
CA GLU A 51 18.45 -16.05 13.41
C GLU A 51 18.25 -15.30 12.08
N LEU A 52 19.31 -15.06 11.28
CA LEU A 52 19.18 -14.32 10.02
C LEU A 52 18.58 -15.18 8.89
N LEU A 53 18.91 -16.47 8.84
CA LEU A 53 18.29 -17.42 7.90
C LEU A 53 16.82 -17.72 8.22
N LYS A 54 16.40 -17.54 9.48
CA LYS A 54 14.98 -17.59 9.86
C LYS A 54 14.22 -16.33 9.45
N THR A 55 14.92 -15.23 9.20
CA THR A 55 14.30 -13.94 8.84
C THR A 55 13.90 -13.88 7.36
N ASP A 56 14.51 -14.69 6.49
CA ASP A 56 14.13 -14.76 5.06
C ASP A 56 12.75 -15.41 4.84
N THR A 57 12.33 -16.33 5.72
CA THR A 57 10.97 -16.90 5.68
C THR A 57 9.93 -15.94 6.24
N GLU A 58 10.35 -15.01 7.09
CA GLU A 58 9.61 -13.82 7.50
C GLU A 58 9.82 -12.71 6.45
N GLN A 59 9.51 -12.98 5.18
CA GLN A 59 9.27 -11.94 4.18
C GLN A 59 8.13 -11.06 4.67
N LYS A 60 8.46 -10.12 5.56
CA LYS A 60 7.72 -8.96 6.06
C LYS A 60 6.27 -9.05 5.63
N LYS A 61 5.55 -10.02 6.21
CA LYS A 61 4.20 -10.40 5.79
C LYS A 61 3.40 -9.13 5.94
N ARG A 62 3.17 -8.46 4.82
CA ARG A 62 2.70 -7.08 4.78
C ARG A 62 1.45 -7.07 5.64
N ASP A 63 1.48 -6.33 6.76
CA ASP A 63 0.41 -6.42 7.76
C ASP A 63 -0.93 -6.29 7.03
N PRO A 64 -1.77 -7.35 7.03
CA PRO A 64 -2.94 -7.39 6.17
C PRO A 64 -3.88 -6.21 6.44
N LEU A 65 -3.86 -5.70 7.68
CA LEU A 65 -4.58 -4.50 8.09
C LEU A 65 -4.07 -3.24 7.36
N THR A 66 -2.75 -3.06 7.30
CA THR A 66 -2.11 -1.96 6.57
C THR A 66 -2.42 -2.08 5.07
N SER A 67 -2.41 -3.29 4.51
CA SER A 67 -2.77 -3.49 3.11
C SER A 67 -4.23 -3.14 2.83
N ALA A 68 -5.16 -3.59 3.69
CA ALA A 68 -6.59 -3.30 3.58
C ALA A 68 -6.86 -1.79 3.64
N LEU A 69 -6.24 -1.09 4.60
CA LEU A 69 -6.43 0.36 4.78
C LEU A 69 -5.92 1.16 3.57
N VAL A 70 -4.79 0.78 2.99
CA VAL A 70 -4.26 1.41 1.77
C VAL A 70 -5.23 1.21 0.60
N THR A 71 -5.77 0.01 0.41
CA THR A 71 -6.72 -0.27 -0.69
C THR A 71 -8.03 0.51 -0.51
N ILE A 72 -8.55 0.64 0.72
CA ILE A 72 -9.72 1.49 1.04
C ILE A 72 -9.41 2.95 0.68
N GLY A 73 -8.26 3.46 1.11
CA GLY A 73 -7.83 4.84 0.81
C GLY A 73 -7.74 5.12 -0.69
N VAL A 74 -7.21 4.16 -1.47
CA VAL A 74 -7.19 4.25 -2.94
C VAL A 74 -8.60 4.31 -3.51
N GLY A 75 -9.54 3.51 -3.00
CA GLY A 75 -10.93 3.54 -3.46
C GLY A 75 -11.67 4.83 -3.16
N ILE A 76 -11.50 5.39 -1.97
CA ILE A 76 -12.06 6.70 -1.61
C ILE A 76 -11.45 7.79 -2.49
N GLY A 77 -10.13 7.80 -2.64
CA GLY A 77 -9.42 8.78 -3.46
C GLY A 77 -9.85 8.72 -4.93
N LEU A 78 -10.00 7.52 -5.49
CA LEU A 78 -10.44 7.31 -6.86
C LEU A 78 -11.91 7.73 -7.05
N PHE A 79 -12.79 7.40 -6.10
CA PHE A 79 -14.19 7.80 -6.14
C PHE A 79 -14.35 9.33 -6.14
N ILE A 80 -13.71 10.01 -5.18
CA ILE A 80 -13.79 11.48 -5.04
C ILE A 80 -13.17 12.16 -6.27
N SER A 81 -12.01 11.70 -6.73
CA SER A 81 -11.33 12.30 -7.89
C SER A 81 -12.18 12.18 -9.16
N LEU A 82 -12.77 11.02 -9.42
CA LEU A 82 -13.60 10.80 -10.60
C LEU A 82 -14.94 11.53 -10.51
N TYR A 83 -15.53 11.64 -9.32
CA TYR A 83 -16.75 12.41 -9.10
C TYR A 83 -16.54 13.90 -9.38
N LEU A 84 -15.52 14.51 -8.77
CA LEU A 84 -15.22 15.93 -8.95
C LEU A 84 -14.82 16.27 -10.40
N PHE A 85 -14.26 15.30 -11.12
CA PHE A 85 -13.71 15.54 -12.44
C PHE A 85 -14.74 15.40 -13.57
N PHE A 86 -15.59 14.37 -13.50
CA PHE A 86 -16.58 14.10 -14.54
C PHE A 86 -17.99 14.58 -14.17
N ASP A 87 -18.20 15.02 -12.93
CA ASP A 87 -19.50 15.34 -12.32
C ASP A 87 -20.55 14.23 -12.52
N GLN A 88 -20.07 13.00 -12.69
CA GLN A 88 -20.87 11.85 -13.04
C GLN A 88 -20.56 10.69 -12.11
N LEU A 89 -21.59 10.27 -11.37
CA LEU A 89 -21.52 9.14 -10.46
C LEU A 89 -21.12 7.83 -11.15
N LYS A 90 -21.41 7.69 -12.45
CA LYS A 90 -21.04 6.51 -13.25
C LYS A 90 -19.53 6.29 -13.31
N PHE A 91 -18.75 7.37 -13.42
CA PHE A 91 -17.29 7.28 -13.42
C PHE A 91 -16.75 7.18 -12.00
N ALA A 92 -17.33 7.91 -11.04
CA ALA A 92 -16.98 7.78 -9.62
C ALA A 92 -17.09 6.34 -9.10
N ALA A 93 -18.09 5.58 -9.57
CA ALA A 93 -18.34 4.20 -9.15
C ALA A 93 -17.14 3.25 -9.35
N PHE A 94 -16.20 3.53 -10.26
CA PHE A 94 -14.99 2.73 -10.39
C PHE A 94 -14.11 2.75 -9.13
N GLY A 95 -14.17 3.83 -8.34
CA GLY A 95 -13.52 3.91 -7.02
C GLY A 95 -14.10 2.96 -5.97
N LEU A 96 -15.35 2.52 -6.14
CA LEU A 96 -15.96 1.54 -5.23
C LEU A 96 -15.30 0.16 -5.34
N ILE A 97 -14.72 -0.19 -6.48
CA ILE A 97 -14.09 -1.51 -6.69
C ILE A 97 -12.92 -1.72 -5.71
N PRO A 98 -11.86 -0.88 -5.69
CA PRO A 98 -10.81 -0.99 -4.69
C PRO A 98 -11.31 -0.73 -3.26
N LEU A 99 -12.36 0.09 -3.06
CA LEU A 99 -12.98 0.27 -1.74
C LEU A 99 -13.50 -1.06 -1.18
N PHE A 100 -14.30 -1.78 -1.96
CA PHE A 100 -14.85 -3.09 -1.56
C PHE A 100 -13.78 -4.16 -1.44
N ILE A 101 -12.75 -4.14 -2.28
CA ILE A 101 -11.59 -5.03 -2.14
C ILE A 101 -10.91 -4.79 -0.79
N GLY A 102 -10.65 -3.53 -0.43
CA GLY A 102 -10.04 -3.17 0.85
C GLY A 102 -10.91 -3.55 2.05
N LEU A 103 -12.23 -3.35 1.97
CA LEU A 103 -13.17 -3.80 3.00
C LEU A 103 -13.19 -5.32 3.14
N GLY A 104 -13.12 -6.07 2.03
CA GLY A 104 -13.04 -7.52 2.05
C GLY A 104 -11.74 -8.02 2.70
N GLN A 105 -10.61 -7.36 2.41
CA GLN A 105 -9.34 -7.64 3.08
C GLN A 105 -9.42 -7.35 4.59
N LEU A 106 -10.06 -6.25 4.98
CA LEU A 106 -10.25 -5.87 6.38
C LEU A 106 -11.13 -6.87 7.13
N ALA A 107 -12.25 -7.27 6.54
CA ALA A 107 -13.16 -8.27 7.10
C ALA A 107 -12.48 -9.63 7.24
N GLY A 108 -11.76 -10.07 6.20
CA GLY A 108 -10.97 -11.31 6.24
C GLY A 108 -9.91 -11.30 7.33
N TYR A 109 -9.22 -10.16 7.53
CA TYR A 109 -8.28 -10.00 8.63
C TYR A 109 -8.95 -10.11 10.00
N LEU A 110 -10.09 -9.45 10.21
CA LEU A 110 -10.80 -9.47 11.48
C LEU A 110 -11.32 -10.88 11.83
N ILE A 111 -11.83 -11.61 10.84
CA ILE A 111 -12.27 -13.00 11.01
C ILE A 111 -11.08 -13.92 11.34
N ASN A 112 -9.95 -13.75 10.65
CA ASN A 112 -8.78 -14.59 10.86
C ASN A 112 -8.11 -14.30 12.22
N LYS A 113 -8.14 -13.04 12.66
CA LYS A 113 -7.73 -12.64 14.01
C LYS A 113 -8.60 -13.33 15.07
N ASN A 114 -9.92 -13.26 14.96
CA ASN A 114 -10.83 -13.86 15.94
C ASN A 114 -10.73 -15.40 15.98
N LYS A 115 -10.53 -16.06 14.83
CA LYS A 115 -10.32 -17.52 14.76
C LYS A 115 -9.00 -17.97 15.38
N GLY A 116 -7.96 -17.14 15.31
CA GLY A 116 -6.68 -17.39 15.98
C GLY A 116 -6.75 -17.28 17.50
N GLU A 117 -7.68 -16.47 18.02
CA GLU A 117 -7.92 -16.32 19.46
C GLU A 117 -8.82 -17.41 20.05
N THR A 118 -9.64 -18.09 19.24
CA THR A 118 -10.51 -19.22 19.69
C THR A 118 -9.78 -20.57 19.76
N ASN A 119 -8.59 -20.70 19.18
CA ASN A 119 -7.76 -21.92 19.24
C ASN A 119 -6.60 -21.84 20.26
N LYS A 120 -6.67 -20.90 21.21
CA LYS A 120 -5.77 -20.81 22.36
C LYS A 120 -6.54 -21.08 23.63
#